data_AF-A0A1I7ACY1-F1
#
_entry.id   AF-A0A1I7ACY1-F1
#
_cell.length_a   1.000
_cell.length_b   1.000
_cell.length_c   1.000
_cell.angle_alpha   90.00
_cell.angle_beta   90.00
_cell.angle_gamma   90.00
#
_symmetry.space_group_name_H-M   'P 1'
#
loop_
_entity.id
_entity.type
_entity.pdbx_description
1 polymer ?
#
loop_
_entity_poly.entity_id
_entity_poly.type
_entity_poly.pdbx_seq_one_letter_code
_entity_poly.pdbx_strand_id
1 'polypeptide(L)'
;MQPYHREELWFPCSLDILAWDEHFHALMLGDRLRMTAYEAAIKCAVRPGDIVVDLGTGTGILAHWACEAGARRVYGIECSHSVLEMAKQRLAQAGYENRFIGIHALSYAVELPEKADLIISEIIGNIGDNEDCTAILADARRRMLAPGGRMLPQNIATYFVPVSAPAVHGQILSGVCQSVSETQDVRKLLDTLGLASPFDVYYDVILPRSTYLAEARPGLCFDFCQGVNPTAYAITLRFTAKTSGSVTGFKGFFVAQLADTVILDIEGEDHGDGQYSDSWKHCYLPLEHPLDVQTGDIVVFTLVRREADRSTSPFSCRYTWRATVAPPDDSNTFASTPKRQEQHLGIAAG
;
A
#
# COMPACT_ATOMS: atom_id res chain seq x y z
N MET A 1 1.54 21.53 5.91
CA MET A 1 0.82 20.31 6.34
C MET A 1 0.84 20.24 7.85
N GLN A 2 -0.26 19.85 8.49
CA GLN A 2 -0.22 19.44 9.90
C GLN A 2 0.69 18.21 10.03
N PRO A 3 1.54 18.14 11.08
CA PRO A 3 2.32 16.93 11.34
C PRO A 3 1.38 15.78 11.71
N TYR A 4 1.57 14.62 11.10
CA TYR A 4 0.80 13.42 11.44
C TYR A 4 1.09 12.96 12.86
N HIS A 5 0.06 12.56 13.58
CA HIS A 5 0.20 12.06 14.93
C HIS A 5 0.10 10.53 14.99
N ARG A 6 0.80 9.93 15.97
CA ARG A 6 0.66 8.49 16.26
C ARG A 6 -0.74 8.20 16.75
N GLU A 7 -1.23 7.02 16.37
CA GLU A 7 -2.57 6.57 16.75
C GLU A 7 -3.68 7.55 16.35
N GLU A 8 -3.43 8.39 15.35
CA GLU A 8 -4.45 9.23 14.72
C GLU A 8 -5.08 8.46 13.56
N LEU A 9 -6.41 8.36 13.55
CA LEU A 9 -7.15 7.60 12.55
C LEU A 9 -7.30 8.43 11.26
N TRP A 10 -6.84 7.92 10.12
CA TRP A 10 -7.05 8.54 8.81
C TRP A 10 -7.85 7.65 7.88
N PHE A 11 -8.61 8.27 6.98
CA PHE A 11 -9.25 7.55 5.88
C PHE A 11 -8.21 6.91 4.97
N PRO A 12 -8.51 5.71 4.41
CA PRO A 12 -7.64 5.09 3.43
C PRO A 12 -7.42 5.98 2.21
N CYS A 13 -6.18 6.41 2.02
CA CYS A 13 -5.80 7.21 0.86
C CYS A 13 -5.99 6.43 -0.46
N SER A 14 -5.90 5.10 -0.39
CA SER A 14 -6.10 4.20 -1.54
C SER A 14 -7.56 4.15 -2.04
N LEU A 15 -8.51 4.74 -1.32
CA LEU A 15 -9.91 4.80 -1.78
C LEU A 15 -10.18 5.99 -2.69
N ASP A 16 -9.21 6.88 -2.86
CA ASP A 16 -9.35 8.11 -3.66
C ASP A 16 -8.28 8.22 -4.76
N ILE A 17 -7.77 7.08 -5.27
CA ILE A 17 -6.65 6.98 -6.25
C ILE A 17 -6.85 7.90 -7.46
N LEU A 18 -8.10 8.12 -7.89
CA LEU A 18 -8.42 8.93 -9.06
C LEU A 18 -8.59 10.43 -8.77
N ALA A 19 -8.67 10.85 -7.51
CA ALA A 19 -8.80 12.25 -7.11
C ALA A 19 -7.54 12.81 -6.44
N TRP A 20 -6.40 12.12 -6.56
CA TRP A 20 -5.11 12.59 -6.04
C TRP A 20 -4.72 13.93 -6.66
N ASP A 21 -4.96 14.98 -5.89
CA ASP A 21 -4.71 16.36 -6.27
C ASP A 21 -3.27 16.79 -5.94
N GLU A 22 -2.97 18.07 -6.09
CA GLU A 22 -1.65 18.62 -5.78
C GLU A 22 -1.26 18.43 -4.29
N HIS A 23 -2.22 18.44 -3.37
CA HIS A 23 -1.95 18.26 -1.94
C HIS A 23 -1.51 16.83 -1.63
N PHE A 24 -2.13 15.82 -2.23
CA PHE A 24 -1.70 14.44 -2.07
C PHE A 24 -0.31 14.19 -2.66
N HIS A 25 -0.01 14.79 -3.82
CA HIS A 25 1.34 14.74 -4.39
C HIS A 25 2.37 15.44 -3.51
N ALA A 26 2.02 16.56 -2.87
CA ALA A 26 2.90 17.24 -1.93
C ALA A 26 3.21 16.38 -0.69
N LEU A 27 2.22 15.62 -0.19
CA LEU A 27 2.42 14.63 0.89
C LEU A 27 3.45 13.57 0.48
N MET A 28 3.26 12.95 -0.69
CA MET A 28 4.17 11.92 -1.20
C MET A 28 5.60 12.45 -1.41
N LEU A 29 5.73 13.68 -1.92
CA LEU A 29 7.04 14.31 -2.12
C LEU A 29 7.72 14.74 -0.81
N GLY A 30 6.92 14.95 0.25
CA GLY A 30 7.41 15.26 1.59
C GLY A 30 7.85 14.04 2.39
N ASP A 31 7.43 12.83 2.00
CA ASP A 31 7.77 11.57 2.67
C ASP A 31 9.24 11.22 2.44
N ARG A 32 10.07 11.43 3.47
CA ARG A 32 11.52 11.22 3.38
C ARG A 32 11.90 9.75 3.14
N LEU A 33 11.18 8.82 3.76
CA LEU A 33 11.46 7.39 3.67
C LEU A 33 11.23 6.92 2.23
N ARG A 34 10.07 7.27 1.67
CA ARG A 34 9.70 7.05 0.26
C ARG A 34 10.75 7.62 -0.68
N MET A 35 11.03 8.92 -0.54
CA MET A 35 11.84 9.66 -1.51
C MET A 35 13.28 9.18 -1.50
N THR A 36 13.86 8.95 -0.32
CA THR A 36 15.25 8.47 -0.20
C THR A 36 15.41 7.07 -0.80
N ALA A 37 14.47 6.15 -0.52
CA ALA A 37 14.55 4.79 -1.01
C ALA A 37 14.40 4.73 -2.55
N TYR A 38 13.41 5.43 -3.11
CA TYR A 38 13.19 5.43 -4.56
C TYR A 38 14.31 6.15 -5.33
N GLU A 39 14.81 7.28 -4.84
CA GLU A 39 15.95 7.96 -5.46
C GLU A 39 17.18 7.05 -5.52
N ALA A 40 17.53 6.41 -4.40
CA ALA A 40 18.66 5.49 -4.33
C ALA A 40 18.47 4.28 -5.25
N ALA A 41 17.27 3.68 -5.27
CA ALA A 41 16.95 2.54 -6.13
C ALA A 41 17.07 2.90 -7.62
N ILE A 42 16.49 4.04 -8.04
CA ILE A 42 16.50 4.48 -9.44
C ILE A 42 17.92 4.83 -9.88
N LYS A 43 18.68 5.58 -9.08
CA LYS A 43 20.07 5.95 -9.40
C LYS A 43 21.00 4.74 -9.47
N CYS A 44 20.72 3.68 -8.71
CA CYS A 44 21.47 2.43 -8.79
C CYS A 44 21.06 1.57 -10.00
N ALA A 45 19.76 1.53 -10.31
CA ALA A 45 19.22 0.64 -11.34
C ALA A 45 19.37 1.19 -12.76
N VAL A 46 19.22 2.49 -12.99
CA VAL A 46 19.29 3.08 -14.33
C VAL A 46 20.72 3.02 -14.85
N ARG A 47 20.88 2.53 -16.09
CA ARG A 47 22.15 2.54 -16.82
C ARG A 47 22.12 3.65 -17.87
N PRO A 48 23.26 4.31 -18.14
CA PRO A 48 23.35 5.28 -19.23
C PRO A 48 22.89 4.67 -20.56
N GLY A 49 21.93 5.34 -21.21
CA GLY A 49 21.37 4.85 -22.46
C GLY A 49 20.09 4.03 -22.31
N ASP A 50 19.64 3.68 -21.09
CA ASP A 50 18.39 2.94 -20.89
C ASP A 50 17.17 3.71 -21.41
N ILE A 51 16.18 2.94 -21.89
CA ILE A 51 14.79 3.39 -21.98
C ILE A 51 14.09 3.00 -20.69
N VAL A 52 13.49 3.99 -20.06
CA VAL A 52 12.74 3.81 -18.82
C VAL A 52 11.26 4.07 -19.07
N VAL A 53 10.39 3.25 -18.47
CA VAL A 53 8.97 3.53 -18.32
C VAL A 53 8.70 3.85 -16.86
N ASP A 54 8.15 5.03 -16.61
CA ASP A 54 7.65 5.46 -15.31
C ASP A 54 6.12 5.31 -15.30
N LEU A 55 5.64 4.26 -14.64
CA LEU A 55 4.25 3.83 -14.64
C LEU A 55 3.51 4.45 -13.46
N GLY A 56 2.53 5.33 -13.73
CA GLY A 56 1.96 6.19 -12.69
C GLY A 56 2.93 7.32 -12.35
N THR A 57 3.37 8.08 -13.38
CA THR A 57 4.47 9.04 -13.24
C THR A 57 4.17 10.16 -12.23
N GLY A 58 2.88 10.40 -11.93
CA GLY A 58 2.45 11.48 -11.05
C GLY A 58 3.07 12.81 -11.50
N THR A 59 3.65 13.55 -10.56
CA THR A 59 4.34 14.83 -10.86
C THR A 59 5.76 14.67 -11.43
N GLY A 60 6.17 13.45 -11.80
CA GLY A 60 7.37 13.17 -12.59
C GLY A 60 8.66 13.00 -11.80
N ILE A 61 8.65 12.84 -10.47
CA ILE A 61 9.89 12.78 -9.69
C ILE A 61 10.72 11.52 -10.01
N LEU A 62 10.09 10.35 -10.21
CA LEU A 62 10.81 9.13 -10.56
C LEU A 62 11.44 9.25 -11.95
N ALA A 63 10.67 9.77 -12.92
CA ALA A 63 11.18 10.12 -14.25
C ALA A 63 12.34 11.13 -14.21
N HIS A 64 12.31 12.11 -13.29
CA HIS A 64 13.40 13.06 -13.09
C HIS A 64 14.68 12.34 -12.68
N TRP A 65 14.64 11.48 -11.65
CA TRP A 65 15.81 10.72 -11.22
C TRP A 65 16.31 9.75 -12.28
N ALA A 66 15.41 9.17 -13.07
CA ALA A 66 15.81 8.33 -14.20
C ALA A 66 16.57 9.12 -15.28
N CYS A 67 16.09 10.32 -15.63
CA CYS A 67 16.80 11.24 -16.52
C CYS A 67 18.16 11.66 -15.95
N GLU A 68 18.21 12.00 -14.66
CA GLU A 68 19.45 12.37 -13.97
C GLU A 68 20.48 11.22 -13.98
N ALA A 69 20.03 9.98 -13.78
CA ALA A 69 20.88 8.79 -13.82
C ALA A 69 21.33 8.37 -15.24
N GLY A 70 20.91 9.08 -16.28
CA GLY A 70 21.42 8.90 -17.64
C GLY A 70 20.52 8.10 -18.59
N ALA A 71 19.25 7.87 -18.25
CA ALA A 71 18.28 7.34 -19.20
C ALA A 71 18.28 8.19 -20.49
N ARG A 72 18.30 7.52 -21.66
CA ARG A 72 18.21 8.24 -22.96
C ARG A 72 16.78 8.70 -23.26
N ARG A 73 15.80 8.01 -22.67
CA ARG A 73 14.36 8.19 -22.90
C ARG A 73 13.61 7.76 -21.65
N VAL A 74 12.64 8.55 -21.22
CA VAL A 74 11.69 8.18 -20.17
C VAL A 74 10.28 8.36 -20.69
N TYR A 75 9.49 7.29 -20.70
CA TYR A 75 8.05 7.34 -20.97
C TYR A 75 7.30 7.42 -19.65
N GLY A 76 6.76 8.60 -19.31
CA GLY A 76 5.91 8.78 -18.13
C GLY A 76 4.45 8.55 -18.48
N ILE A 77 3.83 7.52 -17.93
CA ILE A 77 2.42 7.19 -18.17
C ILE A 77 1.60 7.63 -16.97
N GLU A 78 0.58 8.45 -17.20
CA GLU A 78 -0.29 9.00 -16.16
C GLU A 78 -1.74 9.08 -16.63
N CYS A 79 -2.67 8.76 -15.75
CA CYS A 79 -4.10 8.77 -16.03
C CYS A 79 -4.74 10.15 -15.78
N SER A 80 -4.11 11.01 -14.97
CA SER A 80 -4.55 12.38 -14.72
C SER A 80 -3.87 13.38 -15.65
N HIS A 81 -4.66 14.02 -16.51
CA HIS A 81 -4.14 15.02 -17.45
C HIS A 81 -3.44 16.19 -16.75
N SER A 82 -4.04 16.76 -15.70
CA SER A 82 -3.47 17.92 -14.99
C SER A 82 -2.14 17.60 -14.32
N VAL A 83 -2.05 16.43 -13.68
CA VAL A 83 -0.82 15.96 -13.02
C VAL A 83 0.28 15.68 -14.04
N LEU A 84 -0.06 15.10 -15.20
CA LEU A 84 0.92 14.87 -16.27
C LEU A 84 1.48 16.18 -16.84
N GLU A 85 0.66 17.21 -17.00
CA GLU A 85 1.15 18.51 -17.46
C GLU A 85 2.12 19.15 -16.43
N MET A 86 1.87 18.98 -15.13
CA MET A 86 2.83 19.36 -14.08
C MET A 86 4.16 18.61 -14.22
N ALA A 87 4.12 17.29 -14.47
CA ALA A 87 5.32 16.50 -14.70
C ALA A 87 6.11 17.02 -15.91
N LYS A 88 5.45 17.22 -17.06
CA LYS A 88 6.09 17.78 -18.26
C LYS A 88 6.76 19.12 -17.98
N GLN A 89 6.08 20.02 -17.26
CA GLN A 89 6.64 21.31 -16.89
C GLN A 89 7.89 21.16 -16.01
N ARG A 90 7.84 20.32 -14.96
CA ARG A 90 8.98 20.08 -14.05
C ARG A 90 10.18 19.48 -14.78
N LEU A 91 9.94 18.50 -15.65
CA LEU A 91 10.99 17.85 -16.44
C LEU A 91 11.60 18.82 -17.46
N ALA A 92 10.80 19.69 -18.09
CA ALA A 92 11.31 20.73 -18.98
C ALA A 92 12.13 21.79 -18.23
N GLN A 93 11.69 22.21 -17.04
CA GLN A 93 12.47 23.13 -16.19
C GLN A 93 13.82 22.54 -15.76
N ALA A 94 13.90 21.21 -15.64
CA ALA A 94 15.13 20.48 -15.37
C ALA A 94 15.99 20.21 -16.63
N GLY A 95 15.57 20.65 -17.82
CA GLY A 95 16.29 20.44 -19.09
C GLY A 95 16.15 19.03 -19.68
N TYR A 96 15.08 18.32 -19.32
CA TYR A 96 14.83 16.93 -19.75
C TYR A 96 13.68 16.80 -20.75
N GLU A 97 13.19 17.90 -21.34
CA GLU A 97 12.08 17.93 -22.29
C GLU A 97 12.30 17.07 -23.54
N ASN A 98 13.57 16.89 -23.96
CA ASN A 98 13.91 16.06 -25.11
C ASN A 98 14.01 14.56 -24.78
N ARG A 99 14.03 14.20 -23.48
CA ARG A 99 14.18 12.82 -22.99
C ARG A 99 12.89 12.28 -22.39
N PHE A 100 12.08 13.13 -21.76
CA PHE A 100 10.80 12.77 -21.15
C PHE A 100 9.65 12.87 -22.15
N ILE A 101 8.90 11.79 -22.32
CA ILE A 101 7.68 11.72 -23.13
C ILE A 101 6.52 11.36 -22.20
N GLY A 102 5.69 12.36 -21.89
CA GLY A 102 4.49 12.17 -21.09
C GLY A 102 3.31 11.62 -21.93
N ILE A 103 2.69 10.54 -21.47
CA ILE A 103 1.57 9.86 -22.13
C ILE A 103 0.35 9.87 -21.19
N HIS A 104 -0.71 10.57 -21.61
CA HIS A 104 -1.97 10.63 -20.87
C HIS A 104 -2.85 9.42 -21.22
N ALA A 105 -2.82 8.38 -20.38
CA ALA A 105 -3.60 7.17 -20.56
C ALA A 105 -3.52 6.26 -19.32
N LEU A 106 -4.46 5.34 -19.20
CA LEU A 106 -4.23 4.11 -18.44
C LEU A 106 -3.18 3.26 -19.17
N SER A 107 -2.24 2.70 -18.42
CA SER A 107 -1.15 1.90 -18.98
C SER A 107 -1.61 0.74 -19.85
N TYR A 108 -2.75 0.13 -19.52
CA TYR A 108 -3.41 -0.93 -20.30
C TYR A 108 -3.67 -0.54 -21.77
N ALA A 109 -3.84 0.74 -22.07
CA ALA A 109 -4.12 1.25 -23.41
C ALA A 109 -2.89 1.79 -24.16
N VAL A 110 -1.71 1.75 -23.55
CA VAL A 110 -0.48 2.32 -24.14
C VAL A 110 0.29 1.26 -24.90
N GLU A 111 0.64 1.57 -26.15
CA GLU A 111 1.63 0.85 -26.94
C GLU A 111 2.88 1.71 -27.10
N LEU A 112 4.04 1.17 -26.72
CA LEU A 112 5.31 1.88 -26.81
C LEU A 112 5.99 1.60 -28.15
N PRO A 113 6.65 2.61 -28.76
CA PRO A 113 7.38 2.42 -30.01
C PRO A 113 8.64 1.58 -29.83
N GLU A 114 9.20 1.55 -28.62
CA GLU A 114 10.34 0.73 -28.23
C GLU A 114 10.08 0.18 -26.83
N LYS A 115 10.45 -1.09 -26.60
CA LYS A 115 10.34 -1.72 -25.29
C LYS A 115 11.38 -1.14 -24.31
N ALA A 116 11.01 -1.08 -23.04
CA ALA A 116 11.84 -0.51 -21.99
C ALA A 116 12.91 -1.48 -21.48
N ASP A 117 14.06 -0.94 -21.12
CA ASP A 117 15.14 -1.65 -20.40
C ASP A 117 14.86 -1.73 -18.89
N LEU A 118 14.07 -0.77 -18.39
CA LEU A 118 13.63 -0.69 -17.01
C LEU A 118 12.20 -0.14 -16.92
N ILE A 119 11.34 -0.81 -16.16
CA ILE A 119 10.06 -0.24 -15.69
C ILE A 119 10.24 0.14 -14.23
N ILE A 120 9.89 1.39 -13.91
CA ILE A 120 9.83 1.92 -12.54
C ILE A 120 8.37 2.28 -12.23
N SER A 121 7.96 2.08 -10.98
CA SER A 121 6.62 2.48 -10.53
C SER A 121 6.56 2.65 -9.02
N GLU A 122 5.74 3.60 -8.60
CA GLU A 122 5.25 3.73 -7.23
C GLU A 122 3.72 3.85 -7.34
N ILE A 123 3.07 2.69 -7.24
CA ILE A 123 1.61 2.53 -7.18
C ILE A 123 1.29 1.52 -6.07
N ILE A 124 2.10 1.55 -5.01
CA ILE A 124 2.08 0.57 -3.92
C ILE A 124 1.17 1.13 -2.84
N GLY A 125 0.15 0.37 -2.45
CA GLY A 125 -0.65 0.73 -1.28
C GLY A 125 0.02 0.28 0.02
N ASN A 126 -0.47 0.77 1.16
CA ASN A 126 0.13 0.50 2.48
C ASN A 126 0.04 -0.96 2.97
N ILE A 127 -0.72 -1.84 2.31
CA ILE A 127 -0.68 -3.29 2.53
C ILE A 127 -0.01 -4.05 1.37
N GLY A 128 0.65 -3.32 0.46
CA GLY A 128 1.37 -3.84 -0.70
C GLY A 128 0.55 -3.77 -1.99
N ASP A 129 -0.57 -4.49 -2.06
CA ASP A 129 -1.34 -4.69 -3.30
C ASP A 129 -2.76 -4.10 -3.29
N ASN A 130 -3.10 -3.27 -2.31
CA ASN A 130 -4.39 -2.59 -2.20
C ASN A 130 -4.63 -1.47 -3.25
N GLU A 131 -3.63 -1.18 -4.08
CA GLU A 131 -3.74 -0.30 -5.26
C GLU A 131 -3.64 -1.07 -6.60
N ASP A 132 -3.86 -2.39 -6.56
CA ASP A 132 -3.85 -3.31 -7.72
C ASP A 132 -2.53 -3.34 -8.52
N CYS A 133 -1.42 -2.97 -7.87
CA CYS A 133 -0.08 -2.93 -8.46
C CYS A 133 0.33 -4.26 -9.11
N THR A 134 -0.15 -5.40 -8.60
CA THR A 134 0.18 -6.74 -9.11
C THR A 134 -0.31 -6.96 -10.54
N ALA A 135 -1.56 -6.60 -10.85
CA ALA A 135 -2.12 -6.71 -12.19
C ALA A 135 -1.48 -5.70 -13.16
N ILE A 136 -1.34 -4.46 -12.70
CA ILE A 136 -0.81 -3.33 -13.49
C ILE A 136 0.64 -3.61 -13.92
N LEU A 137 1.50 -4.00 -12.98
CA LEU A 137 2.91 -4.27 -13.25
C LEU A 137 3.12 -5.56 -14.03
N ALA A 138 2.28 -6.59 -13.83
CA ALA A 138 2.34 -7.81 -14.64
C ALA A 138 2.02 -7.54 -16.11
N ASP A 139 1.01 -6.71 -16.41
CA ASP A 139 0.67 -6.32 -17.77
C ASP A 139 1.76 -5.44 -18.41
N ALA A 140 2.26 -4.44 -17.68
CA ALA A 140 3.36 -3.60 -18.14
C ALA A 140 4.62 -4.42 -18.43
N ARG A 141 5.03 -5.33 -17.53
CA ARG A 141 6.17 -6.23 -17.76
C ARG A 141 6.01 -7.05 -19.04
N ARG A 142 4.82 -7.62 -19.27
CA ARG A 142 4.55 -8.46 -20.45
C ARG A 142 4.63 -7.68 -21.75
N ARG A 143 4.04 -6.49 -21.81
CA ARG A 143 3.90 -5.73 -23.07
C ARG A 143 5.03 -4.73 -23.32
N MET A 144 5.49 -4.06 -22.26
CA MET A 144 6.39 -2.91 -22.36
C MET A 144 7.85 -3.26 -22.08
N LEU A 145 8.15 -4.34 -21.32
CA LEU A 145 9.53 -4.66 -20.97
C LEU A 145 10.24 -5.48 -22.06
N ALA A 146 11.49 -5.11 -22.36
CA ALA A 146 12.36 -5.86 -23.24
C ALA A 146 12.82 -7.18 -22.60
N PRO A 147 13.20 -8.20 -23.39
CA PRO A 147 13.84 -9.40 -22.85
C PRO A 147 15.09 -9.03 -22.03
N GLY A 148 15.16 -9.49 -20.78
CA GLY A 148 16.25 -9.15 -19.86
C GLY A 148 16.14 -7.75 -19.22
N GLY A 149 15.04 -7.04 -19.46
CA GLY A 149 14.76 -5.79 -18.77
C GLY A 149 14.50 -5.99 -17.27
N ARG A 150 14.51 -4.88 -16.52
CA ARG A 150 14.42 -4.86 -15.06
C ARG A 150 13.11 -4.21 -14.59
N MET A 151 12.74 -4.48 -13.35
CA MET A 151 11.55 -3.94 -12.69
C MET A 151 11.93 -3.32 -11.35
N LEU A 152 11.41 -2.13 -11.08
CA LEU A 152 11.45 -1.43 -9.78
C LEU A 152 9.99 -1.10 -9.39
N PRO A 153 9.45 -1.62 -8.28
CA PRO A 153 10.08 -2.55 -7.33
C PRO A 153 10.35 -3.93 -7.94
N GLN A 154 11.30 -4.67 -7.36
CA GLN A 154 11.57 -6.07 -7.70
C GLN A 154 10.55 -7.00 -7.02
N ASN A 155 10.33 -6.81 -5.72
CA ASN A 155 9.30 -7.52 -4.97
C ASN A 155 8.76 -6.69 -3.81
N ILE A 156 7.59 -7.09 -3.31
CA ILE A 156 6.95 -6.54 -2.13
C ILE A 156 6.46 -7.69 -1.25
N ALA A 157 6.83 -7.69 0.02
CA ALA A 157 6.32 -8.60 1.03
C ALA A 157 5.40 -7.85 2.01
N THR A 158 4.22 -8.41 2.26
CA THR A 158 3.26 -7.88 3.23
C THR A 158 3.49 -8.51 4.60
N TYR A 159 3.22 -7.76 5.66
CA TYR A 159 3.39 -8.21 7.03
C TYR A 159 2.19 -7.79 7.87
N PHE A 160 1.89 -8.60 8.89
CA PHE A 160 0.78 -8.38 9.80
C PHE A 160 1.20 -8.63 11.24
N VAL A 161 0.58 -7.93 12.17
CA VAL A 161 0.78 -8.12 13.62
C VAL A 161 -0.47 -7.72 14.41
N PRO A 162 -0.91 -8.51 15.41
CA PRO A 162 -1.98 -8.10 16.31
C PRO A 162 -1.53 -6.94 17.19
N VAL A 163 -2.37 -5.91 17.30
CA VAL A 163 -2.07 -4.70 18.06
C VAL A 163 -3.13 -4.41 19.12
N SER A 164 -2.70 -3.77 20.20
CA SER A 164 -3.58 -3.10 21.17
C SER A 164 -3.52 -1.59 20.94
N ALA A 165 -4.55 -1.04 20.30
CA ALA A 165 -4.66 0.37 19.94
C ALA A 165 -6.04 0.94 20.37
N PRO A 166 -6.34 0.99 21.68
CA PRO A 166 -7.65 1.40 22.19
C PRO A 166 -8.02 2.84 21.83
N ALA A 167 -7.05 3.74 21.70
CA ALA A 167 -7.29 5.13 21.27
C ALA A 167 -7.78 5.21 19.82
N VAL A 168 -7.18 4.42 18.93
CA VAL A 168 -7.58 4.29 17.52
C VAL A 168 -8.96 3.64 17.41
N HIS A 169 -9.19 2.57 18.17
CA HIS A 169 -10.49 1.90 18.22
C HIS A 169 -11.60 2.83 18.72
N GLY A 170 -11.33 3.63 19.75
CA GLY A 170 -12.25 4.65 20.27
C GLY A 170 -12.58 5.75 19.25
N GLN A 171 -11.62 6.15 18.41
CA GLN A 171 -11.85 7.10 17.32
C GLN A 171 -12.87 6.56 16.31
N ILE A 172 -12.75 5.29 15.89
CA ILE A 172 -13.72 4.62 15.01
C ILE A 172 -15.13 4.65 15.63
N LEU A 173 -15.25 4.27 16.91
CA LEU A 173 -16.54 4.27 17.62
C LEU A 173 -17.16 5.67 17.71
N SER A 174 -16.33 6.70 17.88
CA SER A 174 -16.76 8.09 17.94
C SER A 174 -17.02 8.72 16.56
N GLY A 175 -16.68 8.04 15.47
CA GLY A 175 -16.74 8.56 14.11
C GLY A 175 -15.73 9.67 13.82
N VAL A 176 -14.67 9.78 14.61
CA VAL A 176 -13.58 10.75 14.42
C VAL A 176 -12.54 10.11 13.51
N CYS A 177 -12.40 10.65 12.30
CA CYS A 177 -11.43 10.19 11.31
C CYS A 177 -10.91 11.39 10.52
N GLN A 178 -9.59 11.51 10.43
CA GLN A 178 -8.91 12.53 9.66
C GLN A 178 -8.93 12.21 8.16
N SER A 179 -8.80 13.25 7.35
CA SER A 179 -8.83 13.17 5.90
C SER A 179 -7.85 14.15 5.29
N VAL A 180 -7.31 13.83 4.11
CA VAL A 180 -6.55 14.78 3.29
C VAL A 180 -7.47 15.81 2.63
N SER A 181 -8.77 15.48 2.46
CA SER A 181 -9.80 16.36 1.89
C SER A 181 -10.92 16.67 2.89
N GLU A 182 -11.34 17.93 2.97
CA GLU A 182 -12.43 18.39 3.86
C GLU A 182 -13.80 17.73 3.57
N THR A 183 -13.94 16.99 2.47
CA THR A 183 -15.21 16.42 2.01
C THR A 183 -15.48 14.99 2.49
N GLN A 184 -14.51 14.32 3.12
CA GLN A 184 -14.64 12.90 3.52
C GLN A 184 -15.31 12.77 4.90
N ASP A 185 -16.35 11.93 4.96
CA ASP A 185 -17.14 11.62 6.16
C ASP A 185 -17.33 10.10 6.24
N VAL A 186 -17.22 9.51 7.44
CA VAL A 186 -17.22 8.05 7.61
C VAL A 186 -18.53 7.44 7.14
N ARG A 187 -19.67 8.07 7.43
CA ARG A 187 -20.98 7.57 7.00
C ARG A 187 -21.12 7.67 5.48
N LYS A 188 -20.71 8.78 4.89
CA LYS A 188 -20.69 8.91 3.42
C LYS A 188 -19.80 7.85 2.78
N LEU A 189 -18.63 7.59 3.36
CA LEU A 189 -17.72 6.55 2.88
C LEU A 189 -18.39 5.17 2.95
N LEU A 190 -19.00 4.83 4.09
CA LEU A 190 -19.72 3.57 4.25
C LEU A 190 -20.86 3.45 3.24
N ASP A 191 -21.65 4.49 3.03
CA ASP A 191 -22.72 4.52 2.04
C ASP A 191 -22.17 4.32 0.61
N THR A 192 -21.06 4.99 0.26
CA THR A 192 -20.39 4.85 -1.04
C THR A 192 -19.84 3.44 -1.25
N LEU A 193 -19.27 2.83 -0.22
CA LEU A 193 -18.71 1.47 -0.29
C LEU A 193 -19.78 0.37 -0.12
N GLY A 194 -21.02 0.73 0.19
CA GLY A 194 -22.10 -0.21 0.51
C GLY A 194 -21.83 -1.02 1.78
N LEU A 195 -21.15 -0.42 2.76
CA LEU A 195 -20.75 -1.05 4.02
C LEU A 195 -21.69 -0.68 5.16
N ALA A 196 -21.88 -1.61 6.10
CA ALA A 196 -22.80 -1.44 7.21
C ALA A 196 -22.10 -0.95 8.49
N SER A 197 -20.82 -1.31 8.67
CA SER A 197 -20.06 -1.00 9.88
C SER A 197 -18.78 -0.22 9.55
N PRO A 198 -18.38 0.77 10.37
CA PRO A 198 -17.05 1.40 10.25
C PRO A 198 -15.92 0.40 10.53
N PHE A 199 -16.21 -0.73 11.18
CA PHE A 199 -15.25 -1.83 11.34
C PHE A 199 -15.09 -2.67 10.07
N ASP A 200 -15.87 -2.38 9.03
CA ASP A 200 -15.74 -3.01 7.73
C ASP A 200 -14.75 -2.31 6.78
N VAL A 201 -14.12 -1.25 7.29
CA VAL A 201 -13.15 -0.42 6.59
C VAL A 201 -11.80 -0.56 7.30
N TYR A 202 -10.73 -0.68 6.53
CA TYR A 202 -9.38 -0.52 7.07
C TYR A 202 -9.07 0.99 7.16
N TYR A 203 -8.06 1.38 7.93
CA TYR A 203 -7.72 2.79 8.12
C TYR A 203 -6.21 3.00 7.97
N ASP A 204 -5.80 4.24 7.68
CA ASP A 204 -4.39 4.60 7.63
C ASP A 204 -3.98 5.16 9.00
N VAL A 205 -3.01 4.54 9.67
CA VAL A 205 -2.63 4.89 11.05
C VAL A 205 -1.14 4.66 11.27
N ILE A 206 -0.45 5.59 11.93
CA ILE A 206 0.90 5.34 12.44
C ILE A 206 0.79 4.59 13.77
N LEU A 207 0.96 3.27 13.69
CA LEU A 207 0.93 2.33 14.83
C LEU A 207 2.35 1.96 15.31
N PRO A 208 2.78 2.39 16.50
CA PRO A 208 4.10 2.08 17.07
C PRO A 208 4.24 0.60 17.48
N ARG A 209 5.48 0.10 17.56
CA ARG A 209 5.80 -1.26 18.04
C ARG A 209 5.36 -1.46 19.49
N SER A 210 5.26 -0.39 20.29
CA SER A 210 4.67 -0.44 21.63
C SER A 210 3.23 -0.98 21.66
N THR A 211 2.50 -0.94 20.53
CA THR A 211 1.15 -1.52 20.42
C THR A 211 1.16 -3.03 20.15
N TYR A 212 2.31 -3.62 19.80
CA TYR A 212 2.36 -5.02 19.36
C TYR A 212 2.09 -5.98 20.51
N LEU A 213 1.24 -6.97 20.24
CA LEU A 213 0.98 -8.08 21.16
C LEU A 213 1.75 -9.35 20.78
N ALA A 214 2.38 -9.39 19.61
CA ALA A 214 3.18 -10.50 19.11
C ALA A 214 4.25 -10.03 18.12
N GLU A 215 5.10 -10.95 17.66
CA GLU A 215 6.00 -10.70 16.53
C GLU A 215 5.23 -10.59 15.21
N ALA A 216 5.63 -9.65 14.35
CA ALA A 216 5.08 -9.54 13.01
C ALA A 216 5.35 -10.80 12.19
N ARG A 217 4.41 -11.14 11.29
CA ARG A 217 4.55 -12.30 10.40
C ARG A 217 4.33 -11.92 8.95
N PRO A 218 5.09 -12.52 8.02
CA PRO A 218 4.90 -12.30 6.60
C PRO A 218 3.56 -12.88 6.15
N GLY A 219 2.84 -12.10 5.34
CA GLY A 219 1.65 -12.51 4.60
C GLY A 219 2.03 -13.08 3.24
N LEU A 220 1.94 -12.26 2.19
CA LEU A 220 2.33 -12.64 0.83
C LEU A 220 3.58 -11.90 0.38
N CYS A 221 4.31 -12.51 -0.55
CA CYS A 221 5.37 -11.87 -1.31
C CYS A 221 4.98 -11.85 -2.78
N PHE A 222 5.01 -10.66 -3.39
CA PHE A 222 4.74 -10.42 -4.79
C PHE A 222 6.05 -10.17 -5.52
N ASP A 223 6.40 -11.04 -6.47
CA ASP A 223 7.59 -10.90 -7.30
C ASP A 223 7.19 -10.26 -8.62
N PHE A 224 7.71 -9.07 -8.92
CA PHE A 224 7.37 -8.35 -10.15
C PHE A 224 8.32 -8.67 -11.30
N CYS A 225 9.48 -9.27 -11.03
CA CYS A 225 10.44 -9.66 -12.05
C CYS A 225 9.99 -10.93 -12.80
N GLN A 226 9.28 -11.83 -12.13
CA GLN A 226 8.92 -13.15 -12.66
C GLN A 226 7.56 -13.65 -12.16
N GLY A 227 7.07 -14.73 -12.77
CA GLY A 227 5.82 -15.37 -12.36
C GLY A 227 4.56 -14.54 -12.63
N VAL A 228 3.46 -14.94 -12.01
CA VAL A 228 2.18 -14.22 -11.98
C VAL A 228 1.77 -14.11 -10.52
N ASN A 229 1.57 -12.89 -10.06
CA ASN A 229 1.11 -12.62 -8.70
C ASN A 229 -0.40 -12.85 -8.59
N PRO A 230 -0.89 -13.40 -7.45
CA PRO A 230 -2.30 -13.61 -7.27
C PRO A 230 -3.04 -12.27 -7.10
N THR A 231 -4.18 -12.14 -7.77
CA THR A 231 -5.13 -11.03 -7.59
C THR A 231 -6.31 -11.42 -6.67
N ALA A 232 -6.41 -12.69 -6.30
CA ALA A 232 -7.33 -13.16 -5.27
C ALA A 232 -6.65 -14.23 -4.43
N TYR A 233 -6.77 -14.13 -3.11
CA TYR A 233 -6.07 -15.02 -2.19
C TYR A 233 -6.71 -15.04 -0.80
N ALA A 234 -6.36 -16.05 -0.01
CA ALA A 234 -6.64 -16.11 1.42
C ALA A 234 -5.36 -16.51 2.16
N ILE A 235 -5.00 -15.75 3.19
CA ILE A 235 -3.89 -16.07 4.09
C ILE A 235 -4.41 -16.29 5.50
N THR A 236 -3.80 -17.24 6.22
CA THR A 236 -4.06 -17.46 7.64
C THR A 236 -2.73 -17.44 8.39
N LEU A 237 -2.61 -16.50 9.32
CA LEU A 237 -1.41 -16.29 10.14
C LEU A 237 -1.72 -16.65 11.59
N ARG A 238 -0.75 -17.26 12.27
CA ARG A 238 -0.85 -17.64 13.69
C ARG A 238 0.20 -16.89 14.47
N PHE A 239 -0.20 -16.10 15.45
CA PHE A 239 0.67 -15.29 16.29
C PHE A 239 0.67 -15.82 17.70
N THR A 240 1.85 -16.03 18.28
CA THR A 240 1.96 -16.32 19.72
C THR A 240 2.05 -15.01 20.47
N ALA A 241 1.04 -14.72 21.30
CA ALA A 241 1.00 -13.52 22.12
C ALA A 241 2.22 -13.47 23.06
N LYS A 242 2.98 -12.37 22.98
CA LYS A 242 4.14 -12.08 23.83
C LYS A 242 3.77 -11.31 25.08
N THR A 243 2.63 -10.63 25.04
CA THR A 243 2.08 -9.83 26.14
C THR A 243 0.59 -10.11 26.26
N SER A 244 0.06 -10.05 27.47
CA SER A 244 -1.38 -10.08 27.72
C SER A 244 -1.99 -8.71 27.39
N GLY A 245 -3.19 -8.69 26.81
CA GLY A 245 -3.83 -7.44 26.41
C GLY A 245 -5.12 -7.67 25.63
N SER A 246 -5.63 -6.61 25.03
CA SER A 246 -6.81 -6.68 24.15
C SER A 246 -6.40 -6.36 22.72
N VAL A 247 -6.58 -7.32 21.81
CA VAL A 247 -6.34 -7.18 20.38
C VAL A 247 -7.47 -6.34 19.80
N THR A 248 -7.20 -5.08 19.50
CA THR A 248 -8.21 -4.17 18.91
C THR A 248 -8.25 -4.26 17.38
N GLY A 249 -7.22 -4.82 16.77
CA GLY A 249 -7.06 -4.95 15.33
C GLY A 249 -5.70 -5.51 14.94
N PHE A 250 -5.38 -5.42 13.65
CA PHE A 250 -4.09 -5.79 13.10
C PHE A 250 -3.46 -4.61 12.39
N LYS A 251 -2.16 -4.42 12.62
CA LYS A 251 -1.34 -3.56 11.78
C LYS A 251 -0.88 -4.38 10.58
N GLY A 252 -1.12 -3.87 9.39
CA GLY A 252 -0.57 -4.30 8.11
C GLY A 252 0.45 -3.29 7.60
N PHE A 253 1.55 -3.78 7.05
CA PHE A 253 2.59 -2.96 6.42
C PHE A 253 3.31 -3.77 5.34
N PHE A 254 4.17 -3.14 4.55
CA PHE A 254 4.96 -3.82 3.53
C PHE A 254 6.47 -3.55 3.67
N VAL A 255 7.25 -4.47 3.13
CA VAL A 255 8.67 -4.31 2.86
C VAL A 255 8.90 -4.58 1.38
N ALA A 256 9.45 -3.61 0.67
CA ALA A 256 9.71 -3.69 -0.76
C ALA A 256 11.22 -3.77 -1.01
N GLN A 257 11.64 -4.78 -1.77
CA GLN A 257 12.95 -4.75 -2.43
C GLN A 257 12.79 -3.89 -3.68
N LEU A 258 13.29 -2.65 -3.63
CA LEU A 258 13.23 -1.75 -4.77
C LEU A 258 14.27 -2.15 -5.81
N ALA A 259 15.54 -2.30 -5.40
CA ALA A 259 16.66 -2.77 -6.22
C ALA A 259 17.58 -3.66 -5.36
N ASP A 260 18.52 -4.40 -5.94
CA ASP A 260 19.34 -5.43 -5.25
C ASP A 260 19.87 -5.03 -3.85
N THR A 261 20.22 -3.76 -3.64
CA THR A 261 20.77 -3.25 -2.38
C THR A 261 19.88 -2.23 -1.67
N VAL A 262 18.65 -2.01 -2.14
CA VAL A 262 17.75 -0.97 -1.64
C VAL A 262 16.43 -1.58 -1.19
N ILE A 263 16.18 -1.49 0.11
CA ILE A 263 14.94 -1.90 0.78
C ILE A 263 14.17 -0.65 1.19
N LEU A 264 12.87 -0.66 0.92
CA LEU A 264 11.90 0.26 1.50
C LEU A 264 11.05 -0.52 2.51
N ASP A 265 11.17 -0.19 3.79
CA ASP A 265 10.43 -0.82 4.87
C ASP A 265 9.54 0.22 5.55
N ILE A 266 8.23 0.03 5.47
CA ILE A 266 7.26 0.95 6.08
C ILE A 266 6.75 0.47 7.45
N GLU A 267 7.39 -0.51 8.10
CA GLU A 267 7.00 -0.94 9.44
C GLU A 267 7.05 0.23 10.45
N GLY A 268 8.10 1.04 10.37
CA GLY A 268 8.34 2.18 11.27
C GLY A 268 8.70 1.81 12.72
N GLU A 269 9.69 2.52 13.29
CA GLU A 269 10.06 2.42 14.72
C GLU A 269 9.33 3.44 15.61
N ASP A 270 9.41 3.22 16.92
CA ASP A 270 8.84 4.07 17.97
C ASP A 270 9.52 5.46 18.09
N HIS A 271 10.57 5.79 17.33
CA HIS A 271 11.28 7.08 17.43
C HIS A 271 11.95 7.52 16.12
N GLY A 272 11.80 8.81 15.75
CA GLY A 272 12.64 9.50 14.76
C GLY A 272 11.89 10.05 13.54
N ASP A 273 12.18 11.31 13.18
CA ASP A 273 11.69 11.94 11.95
C ASP A 273 12.19 11.16 10.72
N GLY A 274 11.27 10.80 9.81
CA GLY A 274 11.59 10.10 8.57
C GLY A 274 11.89 8.60 8.72
N GLN A 275 11.57 7.98 9.87
CA GLN A 275 11.67 6.54 10.09
C GLN A 275 10.34 5.79 9.87
N TYR A 276 9.28 6.49 9.55
CA TYR A 276 7.98 5.94 9.15
C TYR A 276 7.46 6.74 7.95
N SER A 277 6.55 6.14 7.19
CA SER A 277 5.96 6.80 6.04
C SER A 277 4.80 7.71 6.45
N ASP A 278 4.86 8.98 6.07
CA ASP A 278 3.76 9.92 6.21
C ASP A 278 2.69 9.71 5.12
N SER A 279 3.09 9.26 3.93
CA SER A 279 2.18 9.03 2.81
C SER A 279 1.43 7.71 2.90
N TRP A 280 2.09 6.60 3.27
CA TRP A 280 1.46 5.28 3.40
C TRP A 280 0.91 5.04 4.80
N LYS A 281 1.56 5.56 5.85
CA LYS A 281 1.33 5.17 7.25
C LYS A 281 1.34 3.64 7.36
N HIS A 282 0.51 3.06 8.23
CA HIS A 282 0.25 1.62 8.24
C HIS A 282 -1.23 1.36 7.99
N CYS A 283 -1.54 0.19 7.43
CA CYS A 283 -2.91 -0.30 7.31
C CYS A 283 -3.37 -0.80 8.70
N TYR A 284 -4.44 -0.24 9.25
CA TYR A 284 -5.09 -0.75 10.45
C TYR A 284 -6.37 -1.49 10.07
N LEU A 285 -6.42 -2.78 10.41
CA LEU A 285 -7.55 -3.68 10.19
C LEU A 285 -8.26 -3.90 11.53
N PRO A 286 -9.27 -3.07 11.86
CA PRO A 286 -9.88 -3.09 13.18
C PRO A 286 -10.76 -4.33 13.40
N LEU A 287 -10.91 -4.75 14.65
CA LEU A 287 -11.93 -5.71 15.06
C LEU A 287 -13.08 -4.94 15.73
N GLU A 288 -14.33 -5.17 15.33
CA GLU A 288 -15.48 -4.55 15.99
C GLU A 288 -15.51 -4.88 17.48
N HIS A 289 -15.16 -6.11 17.81
CA HIS A 289 -15.06 -6.60 19.17
C HIS A 289 -13.62 -7.01 19.46
N PRO A 290 -12.89 -6.25 20.29
CA PRO A 290 -11.55 -6.61 20.70
C PRO A 290 -11.49 -8.00 21.33
N LEU A 291 -10.36 -8.69 21.12
CA LEU A 291 -10.13 -10.04 21.63
C LEU A 291 -9.12 -10.02 22.77
N ASP A 292 -9.51 -10.47 23.95
CA ASP A 292 -8.59 -10.57 25.07
C ASP A 292 -7.66 -11.77 24.89
N VAL A 293 -6.37 -11.54 25.14
CA VAL A 293 -5.31 -12.53 25.00
C VAL A 293 -4.44 -12.55 26.25
N GLN A 294 -3.98 -13.73 26.63
CA GLN A 294 -2.92 -13.93 27.60
C GLN A 294 -1.60 -14.24 26.89
N THR A 295 -0.49 -13.96 27.58
CA THR A 295 0.83 -14.34 27.11
C THR A 295 0.87 -15.86 26.84
N GLY A 296 1.29 -16.24 25.63
CA GLY A 296 1.32 -17.63 25.15
C GLY A 296 0.12 -18.01 24.28
N ASP A 297 -1.01 -17.30 24.35
CA ASP A 297 -2.17 -17.58 23.52
C ASP A 297 -1.83 -17.45 22.02
N ILE A 298 -2.55 -18.19 21.19
CA ILE A 298 -2.43 -18.16 19.74
C ILE A 298 -3.55 -17.32 19.14
N VAL A 299 -3.20 -16.17 18.58
CA VAL A 299 -4.09 -15.34 17.77
C VAL A 299 -4.04 -15.83 16.33
N VAL A 300 -5.17 -16.31 15.80
CA VAL A 300 -5.29 -16.77 14.41
C VAL A 300 -5.98 -15.68 13.60
N PHE A 301 -5.24 -15.06 12.69
CA PHE A 301 -5.72 -14.03 11.77
C PHE A 301 -5.96 -14.65 10.40
N THR A 302 -7.06 -14.30 9.74
CA THR A 302 -7.29 -14.65 8.34
C THR A 302 -7.63 -13.40 7.56
N LEU A 303 -6.95 -13.17 6.44
CA LEU A 303 -7.24 -12.12 5.46
C LEU A 303 -7.57 -12.77 4.13
N VAL A 304 -8.61 -12.28 3.45
CA VAL A 304 -8.99 -12.71 2.11
C VAL A 304 -9.06 -11.48 1.22
N ARG A 305 -8.36 -11.51 0.10
CA ARG A 305 -8.51 -10.57 -1.01
C ARG A 305 -9.34 -11.22 -2.11
N ARG A 306 -10.32 -10.48 -2.63
CA ARG A 306 -11.07 -10.84 -3.83
C ARG A 306 -11.00 -9.69 -4.83
N GLU A 307 -11.04 -10.04 -6.11
CA GLU A 307 -11.35 -9.05 -7.15
C GLU A 307 -12.79 -8.56 -6.92
N ALA A 308 -12.99 -7.25 -7.02
CA ALA A 308 -14.32 -6.67 -7.02
C ALA A 308 -14.80 -6.49 -8.46
N ASP A 309 -16.08 -6.13 -8.63
CA ASP A 309 -16.62 -5.82 -9.95
C ASP A 309 -15.88 -4.61 -10.53
N ARG A 310 -15.23 -4.79 -11.69
CA ARG A 310 -14.47 -3.71 -12.36
C ARG A 310 -15.38 -2.78 -13.16
N SER A 311 -16.71 -2.99 -13.13
CA SER A 311 -17.69 -2.15 -13.83
C SER A 311 -17.73 -0.71 -13.31
N THR A 312 -17.31 -0.48 -12.06
CA THR A 312 -17.34 0.82 -11.39
C THR A 312 -15.97 1.45 -11.19
N SER A 313 -14.92 0.65 -10.96
CA SER A 313 -13.52 1.11 -10.95
C SER A 313 -12.58 0.04 -11.52
N PRO A 314 -11.61 0.41 -12.38
CA PRO A 314 -10.66 -0.55 -12.93
C PRO A 314 -9.71 -1.14 -11.87
N PHE A 315 -9.65 -0.56 -10.67
CA PHE A 315 -8.73 -0.94 -9.58
C PHE A 315 -9.44 -1.58 -8.38
N SER A 316 -10.71 -2.00 -8.54
CA SER A 316 -11.54 -2.46 -7.43
C SER A 316 -11.05 -3.81 -6.87
N CYS A 317 -10.71 -3.82 -5.58
CA CYS A 317 -10.43 -5.03 -4.82
C CYS A 317 -11.13 -4.98 -3.46
N ARG A 318 -11.42 -6.17 -2.91
CA ARG A 318 -12.12 -6.33 -1.64
C ARG A 318 -11.26 -7.11 -0.67
N TYR A 319 -11.00 -6.54 0.49
CA TYR A 319 -10.38 -7.24 1.61
C TYR A 319 -11.43 -7.61 2.65
N THR A 320 -11.28 -8.80 3.23
CA THR A 320 -12.03 -9.26 4.40
C THR A 320 -11.08 -9.87 5.39
N TRP A 321 -11.25 -9.57 6.68
CA TRP A 321 -10.40 -10.13 7.72
C TRP A 321 -11.21 -10.64 8.91
N ARG A 322 -10.63 -11.57 9.65
CA ARG A 322 -11.20 -12.08 10.90
C ARG A 322 -10.08 -12.58 11.80
N ALA A 323 -10.35 -12.64 13.09
CA ALA A 323 -9.44 -13.24 14.04
C ALA A 323 -10.15 -14.08 15.09
N THR A 324 -9.43 -15.06 15.61
CA THR A 324 -9.82 -15.86 16.78
C THR A 324 -8.63 -16.04 17.72
N VAL A 325 -8.89 -16.40 18.97
CA VAL A 325 -7.86 -16.71 19.96
C VAL A 325 -8.02 -18.16 20.39
N ALA A 326 -6.91 -18.87 20.54
CA ALA A 326 -6.85 -20.23 21.06
C ALA A 326 -5.74 -20.36 22.13
N PRO A 327 -5.87 -21.27 23.12
CA PRO A 327 -4.82 -21.54 24.09
C PRO A 327 -3.53 -22.08 23.44
N PRO A 328 -2.38 -22.07 24.16
CA PRO A 328 -1.07 -22.46 23.62
C PRO A 328 -0.97 -23.92 23.12
N ASP A 329 -1.71 -24.85 23.73
CA ASP A 329 -1.45 -26.30 23.66
C ASP A 329 -2.44 -27.12 22.81
N ASP A 330 -3.42 -26.51 22.13
CA ASP A 330 -4.37 -27.28 21.33
C ASP A 330 -3.98 -27.32 19.84
N SER A 331 -3.30 -28.40 19.44
CA SER A 331 -3.01 -28.70 18.03
C SER A 331 -4.22 -29.21 17.24
N ASN A 332 -5.42 -29.31 17.83
CA ASN A 332 -6.65 -29.64 17.09
C ASN A 332 -7.97 -29.44 17.88
N THR A 333 -7.95 -28.78 19.03
CA THR A 333 -9.12 -28.65 19.90
C THR A 333 -9.47 -27.18 20.07
N PHE A 334 -10.47 -26.71 19.34
CA PHE A 334 -11.11 -25.43 19.67
C PHE A 334 -11.92 -25.68 20.94
N ALA A 335 -11.37 -25.35 22.10
CA ALA A 335 -12.10 -25.42 23.36
C ALA A 335 -13.38 -24.59 23.25
N SER A 336 -14.52 -25.28 23.33
CA SER A 336 -15.85 -24.71 23.14
C SER A 336 -16.17 -23.70 24.24
N THR A 337 -16.02 -22.42 23.93
CA THR A 337 -17.13 -21.48 24.06
C THR A 337 -17.32 -20.86 22.68
N PRO A 338 -18.38 -21.20 21.93
CA PRO A 338 -18.56 -20.67 20.58
C PRO A 338 -18.95 -19.19 20.69
N LYS A 339 -17.97 -18.29 20.69
CA LYS A 339 -18.15 -16.98 20.08
C LYS A 339 -17.62 -17.08 18.66
N ARG A 340 -18.44 -17.71 17.82
CA ARG A 340 -18.31 -17.66 16.37
C ARG A 340 -18.68 -16.23 15.96
N GLN A 341 -17.74 -15.30 16.03
CA GLN A 341 -17.88 -14.03 15.32
C GLN A 341 -17.47 -14.28 13.88
N GLU A 342 -18.41 -14.81 13.11
CA GLU A 342 -18.36 -14.71 11.65
C GLU A 342 -18.85 -13.31 11.29
N GLN A 343 -17.92 -12.39 11.06
CA GLN A 343 -18.22 -11.13 10.41
C GLN A 343 -18.08 -11.29 8.90
N HIS A 344 -19.14 -10.88 8.19
CA HIS A 344 -19.14 -10.74 6.75
C HIS A 344 -18.63 -9.34 6.42
N LEU A 345 -17.49 -9.29 5.73
CA LEU A 345 -16.90 -8.04 5.25
C LEU A 345 -17.04 -7.96 3.73
N GLY A 346 -17.41 -6.79 3.25
CA GLY A 346 -17.92 -6.59 1.91
C GLY A 346 -17.47 -5.29 1.27
N ILE A 347 -16.18 -4.97 1.18
CA ILE A 347 -15.74 -3.72 0.50
C ILE A 347 -15.94 -3.81 -1.02
N ALA A 348 -17.00 -3.23 -1.58
CA ALA A 348 -16.97 -2.82 -2.99
C ALA A 348 -16.29 -1.46 -3.03
N ALA A 349 -15.32 -1.27 -3.92
CA ALA A 349 -14.78 0.05 -4.24
C ALA A 349 -15.23 0.41 -5.66
N GLY A 350 -15.80 1.61 -5.79
CA GLY A 350 -16.38 2.14 -7.03
C GLY A 350 -17.85 1.80 -7.16
#